data_AF-A0ABC8QSP9-F1
#
_entry.id   AF-A0ABC8QSP9-F1
#
_cell.length_a   1.000
_cell.length_b   1.000
_cell.length_c   1.000
_cell.angle_alpha   90.00
_cell.angle_beta   90.00
_cell.angle_gamma   90.00
#
_symmetry.space_group_name_H-M   'P 1'
#
loop_
_entity.id
_entity.type
_entity.pdbx_description
1 polymer ?
#
loop_
_entity_poly.entity_id
_entity_poly.type
_entity_poly.pdbx_seq_one_letter_code
_entity_poly.pdbx_strand_id
1 'polypeptide(L)'
;MADYTHSDSSETRFTNDPKIHIDYPVPLSPPLPSVSKDIELSRAMSASSKSGLFSVSRSDVLFEDQWLIAVNKPQGVYCESVLSSVPSLLNVPTDSDTLGKCCLFVVLNARVEWLIIDDGDEIWLE
;
A
#
# COMPACT_ATOMS: atom_id res chain seq x y z
N MET A 1 -27.80 59.37 -20.58
CA MET A 1 -26.60 58.80 -21.25
C MET A 1 -26.26 57.52 -20.52
N ALA A 2 -26.26 56.31 -21.06
CA ALA A 2 -26.59 55.64 -22.33
C ALA A 2 -26.61 54.14 -21.93
N ASP A 3 -27.11 53.12 -22.61
CA ASP A 3 -28.09 52.83 -23.66
C ASP A 3 -28.21 51.29 -23.59
N TYR A 4 -29.37 50.71 -23.88
CA TYR A 4 -29.63 49.27 -23.77
C TYR A 4 -29.04 48.52 -24.98
N THR A 5 -28.56 47.29 -24.81
CA THR A 5 -28.82 46.24 -25.83
C THR A 5 -28.78 44.83 -25.24
N HIS A 6 -29.89 44.13 -25.43
CA HIS A 6 -30.07 42.69 -25.32
C HIS A 6 -29.54 42.03 -26.60
N SER A 7 -28.71 41.00 -26.51
CA SER A 7 -28.31 40.19 -27.67
C SER A 7 -28.27 38.71 -27.31
N ASP A 8 -29.33 38.00 -27.68
CA ASP A 8 -29.28 36.57 -28.01
C ASP A 8 -28.54 36.41 -29.34
N SER A 9 -27.62 35.44 -29.45
CA SER A 9 -27.16 34.92 -30.74
C SER A 9 -26.37 33.60 -30.58
N SER A 10 -27.08 32.52 -30.91
CA SER A 10 -26.69 31.22 -31.47
C SER A 10 -25.24 30.92 -31.93
N GLU A 11 -24.80 29.73 -31.50
CA GLU A 11 -24.17 28.61 -32.27
C GLU A 11 -22.67 28.50 -32.59
N THR A 12 -22.12 27.36 -32.13
CA THR A 12 -21.14 26.42 -32.75
C THR A 12 -19.72 26.86 -33.13
N ARG A 13 -18.74 26.29 -32.41
CA ARG A 13 -17.93 25.14 -32.88
C ARG A 13 -16.92 24.73 -31.79
N PHE A 14 -17.20 23.65 -31.07
CA PHE A 14 -16.12 22.86 -30.45
C PHE A 14 -15.83 21.70 -31.38
N THR A 15 -14.65 21.79 -31.96
CA THR A 15 -13.94 20.81 -32.77
C THR A 15 -14.04 19.40 -32.19
N ASN A 16 -14.29 18.45 -33.09
CA ASN A 16 -14.43 17.01 -32.85
C ASN A 16 -13.19 16.44 -32.13
N ASP A 17 -13.22 16.40 -30.81
CA ASP A 17 -12.46 15.43 -30.03
C ASP A 17 -13.38 14.22 -29.86
N PRO A 18 -12.97 12.98 -30.14
CA PRO A 18 -13.78 11.81 -29.85
C PRO A 18 -13.96 11.77 -28.33
N LYS A 19 -15.06 12.33 -27.84
CA LYS A 19 -15.57 12.06 -26.49
C LYS A 19 -15.88 10.58 -26.48
N ILE A 20 -14.88 9.76 -26.18
CA ILE A 20 -15.12 8.43 -25.66
C ILE A 20 -15.79 8.71 -24.31
N HIS A 21 -17.11 8.77 -24.34
CA HIS A 21 -17.95 8.80 -23.16
C HIS A 21 -17.82 7.41 -22.53
N ILE A 22 -16.71 7.18 -21.83
CA ILE A 22 -16.52 5.97 -21.05
C ILE A 22 -17.44 6.13 -19.86
N ASP A 23 -18.66 5.61 -20.02
CA ASP A 23 -19.68 5.56 -19.00
C ASP A 23 -19.24 4.50 -17.98
N TYR A 24 -18.36 4.91 -17.06
CA TYR A 24 -17.88 4.01 -16.01
C TYR A 24 -19.04 3.68 -15.08
N PRO A 25 -19.25 2.41 -14.74
CA PRO A 25 -20.33 2.02 -13.85
C PRO A 25 -20.14 2.74 -12.51
N VAL A 26 -21.19 3.44 -12.08
CA VAL A 26 -21.23 4.04 -10.75
C VAL A 26 -21.17 2.89 -9.72
N PRO A 27 -20.27 2.96 -8.73
CA PRO A 27 -20.21 1.94 -7.68
C PRO A 27 -21.58 1.81 -7.02
N LEU A 28 -22.06 0.57 -6.87
CA LEU A 28 -23.29 0.28 -6.12
C LEU A 28 -23.12 0.54 -4.61
N SER A 29 -21.87 0.67 -4.17
CA SER A 29 -21.51 0.98 -2.79
C SER A 29 -21.95 2.41 -2.43
N PRO A 30 -22.58 2.60 -1.26
CA PRO A 30 -22.86 3.94 -0.76
C PRO A 30 -21.58 4.77 -0.68
N PRO A 31 -21.65 6.09 -0.93
CA PRO A 31 -20.51 6.98 -0.73
C PRO A 31 -20.05 6.91 0.73
N LEU A 32 -18.74 6.93 0.92
CA LEU A 32 -18.14 6.92 2.26
C LEU A 32 -18.63 8.14 3.05
N PRO A 33 -18.91 8.00 4.36
CA PRO A 33 -19.28 9.14 5.19
C PRO A 33 -18.12 10.15 5.23
N SER A 34 -18.44 11.43 5.44
CA SER A 34 -17.45 12.52 5.45
C SER A 34 -16.29 12.28 6.42
N VAL A 35 -16.56 11.61 7.55
CA VAL A 35 -15.57 11.25 8.58
C VAL A 35 -14.54 10.22 8.11
N SER A 36 -14.82 9.44 7.04
CA SER A 36 -13.92 8.39 6.58
C SER A 36 -12.55 8.92 6.21
N LYS A 37 -12.47 10.12 5.61
CA LYS A 37 -11.19 10.72 5.23
C LYS A 37 -10.30 10.98 6.44
N ASP A 38 -10.88 11.51 7.52
CA ASP A 38 -10.13 11.83 8.73
C ASP A 38 -9.70 10.56 9.48
N ILE A 39 -10.55 9.51 9.46
CA ILE A 39 -10.23 8.21 10.04
C ILE A 39 -9.06 7.56 9.27
N GLU A 40 -9.11 7.53 7.94
CA GLU A 40 -8.03 6.97 7.13
C GLU A 40 -6.71 7.75 7.32
N LEU A 41 -6.79 9.08 7.38
CA LEU A 41 -5.61 9.92 7.63
C LEU A 41 -5.05 9.66 9.03
N SER A 42 -5.89 9.56 10.05
CA SER A 42 -5.46 9.23 11.42
C SER A 42 -4.78 7.87 11.49
N ARG A 43 -5.33 6.86 10.78
CA ARG A 43 -4.71 5.54 10.65
C ARG A 43 -3.34 5.62 9.99
N ALA A 44 -3.22 6.34 8.88
CA ALA A 44 -1.97 6.50 8.14
C ALA A 44 -0.90 7.23 8.97
N MET A 45 -1.26 8.32 9.63
CA MET A 45 -0.35 9.09 10.50
C MET A 45 0.15 8.24 11.69
N SER A 46 -0.77 7.51 12.32
CA SER A 46 -0.42 6.59 13.41
C SER A 46 0.51 5.48 12.93
N ALA A 47 0.24 4.93 11.74
CA ALA A 47 1.05 3.88 11.17
C ALA A 47 2.46 4.37 10.81
N SER A 48 2.56 5.54 10.18
CA SER A 48 3.82 6.18 9.83
C SER A 48 4.69 6.43 11.08
N SER A 49 4.10 6.99 12.14
CA SER A 49 4.83 7.27 13.38
C SER A 49 5.36 6.01 14.07
N LYS A 50 4.56 4.94 14.14
CA LYS A 50 4.97 3.66 14.74
C LYS A 50 6.04 2.96 13.90
N SER A 51 5.91 3.03 12.57
CA SER A 51 6.79 2.36 11.62
C SER A 51 8.22 2.92 11.66
N GLY A 52 8.39 4.23 11.89
CA GLY A 52 9.71 4.87 11.95
C GLY A 52 10.58 4.45 13.15
N LEU A 53 9.99 3.88 14.21
CA LEU A 53 10.71 3.41 15.40
C LEU A 53 10.69 1.89 15.55
N PHE A 54 10.01 1.19 14.63
CA PHE A 54 9.85 -0.25 14.71
C PHE A 54 11.03 -0.97 14.10
N SER A 55 11.54 -1.97 14.83
CA SER A 55 12.50 -2.95 14.33
C SER A 55 12.06 -4.31 14.84
N VAL A 56 11.98 -5.28 13.95
CA VAL A 56 11.71 -6.66 14.35
C VAL A 56 12.84 -7.16 15.25
N SER A 57 12.46 -7.86 16.31
CA SER A 57 13.36 -8.54 17.23
C SER A 57 13.12 -10.05 17.19
N ARG A 58 14.03 -10.83 17.80
CA ARG A 58 13.85 -12.28 17.92
C ARG A 58 12.58 -12.66 18.70
N SER A 59 12.11 -11.80 19.60
CA SER A 59 10.88 -12.03 20.37
C SER A 59 9.60 -11.88 19.55
N ASP A 60 9.68 -11.26 18.38
CA ASP A 60 8.56 -11.11 17.45
C ASP A 60 8.46 -12.31 16.48
N VAL A 61 9.44 -13.21 16.49
CA VAL A 61 9.45 -14.40 15.62
C VAL A 61 8.55 -15.48 16.23
N LEU A 62 7.50 -15.84 15.50
CA LEU A 62 6.55 -16.90 15.85
C LEU A 62 7.05 -18.27 15.40
N PHE A 63 7.73 -18.33 14.25
CA PHE A 63 8.23 -19.55 13.66
C PHE A 63 9.44 -19.25 12.78
N GLU A 64 10.40 -20.17 12.76
CA GLU A 64 11.56 -20.10 11.88
C GLU A 64 11.95 -21.48 11.38
N ASP A 65 12.25 -21.56 10.10
CA ASP A 65 12.79 -22.71 9.39
C ASP A 65 13.81 -22.23 8.34
N GLN A 66 14.45 -23.17 7.64
CA GLN A 66 15.51 -22.91 6.66
C GLN A 66 15.11 -21.96 5.52
N TRP A 67 13.82 -21.88 5.21
CA TRP A 67 13.28 -21.09 4.10
C TRP A 67 12.20 -20.12 4.56
N LEU A 68 11.94 -20.03 5.86
CA LEU A 68 10.73 -19.41 6.35
C LEU A 68 10.89 -18.74 7.70
N ILE A 69 10.44 -17.49 7.79
CA ILE A 69 10.28 -16.81 9.08
C ILE A 69 8.87 -16.27 9.18
N ALA A 70 8.14 -16.65 10.22
CA ALA A 70 6.88 -16.01 10.56
C ALA A 70 7.12 -15.00 11.68
N VAL A 71 6.79 -13.74 11.45
CA VAL A 71 6.89 -12.67 12.45
C VAL A 71 5.51 -12.15 12.82
N ASN A 72 5.32 -11.85 14.10
CA ASN A 72 4.15 -11.16 14.61
C ASN A 72 4.27 -9.67 14.27
N LYS A 73 3.48 -9.19 13.32
CA LYS A 73 3.49 -7.76 12.98
C LYS A 73 2.54 -6.99 13.89
N PRO A 74 3.05 -5.96 14.60
CA PRO A 74 2.21 -5.17 15.48
C PRO A 74 1.20 -4.33 14.67
N GLN A 75 0.05 -4.08 15.29
CA GLN A 75 -1.02 -3.30 14.68
C GLN A 75 -0.58 -1.86 14.39
N GLY A 76 -0.79 -1.44 13.15
CA GLY A 76 -0.46 -0.09 12.70
C GLY A 76 1.04 0.10 12.54
N VAL A 77 1.77 -0.93 12.13
CA VAL A 77 3.09 -0.78 11.50
C VAL A 77 2.93 -1.16 10.04
N TYR A 78 3.68 -0.53 9.15
CA TYR A 78 3.67 -0.88 7.74
C TYR A 78 4.56 -2.10 7.45
N CYS A 79 4.22 -2.86 6.40
CA CYS A 79 4.98 -4.07 6.07
C CYS A 79 6.43 -3.75 5.69
N GLU A 80 6.68 -2.63 5.01
CA GLU A 80 8.03 -2.23 4.61
C GLU A 80 8.99 -2.07 5.80
N SER A 81 8.51 -1.60 6.96
CA SER A 81 9.33 -1.47 8.17
C SER A 81 9.65 -2.80 8.82
N VAL A 82 8.72 -3.76 8.72
CA VAL A 82 8.98 -5.14 9.16
C VAL A 82 10.04 -5.77 8.26
N LEU A 83 9.85 -5.66 6.94
CA LEU A 83 10.75 -6.22 5.93
C LEU A 83 12.16 -5.63 6.01
N SER A 84 12.28 -4.31 6.16
CA SER A 84 13.57 -3.63 6.23
C SER A 84 14.39 -3.98 7.47
N SER A 85 13.74 -4.44 8.56
CA SER A 85 14.43 -4.87 9.78
C SER A 85 14.74 -6.37 9.83
N VAL A 86 14.16 -7.18 8.94
CA VAL A 86 14.43 -8.64 8.88
C VAL A 86 15.89 -9.01 8.59
N PRO A 87 16.64 -8.30 7.71
CA PRO A 87 18.06 -8.59 7.52
C PRO A 87 18.87 -8.54 8.82
N SER A 88 18.47 -7.68 9.77
CA SER A 88 19.14 -7.59 11.07
C SER A 88 18.90 -8.81 11.98
N LEU A 89 17.85 -9.59 11.73
CA LEU A 89 17.55 -10.84 12.44
C LEU A 89 18.33 -12.03 11.88
N LEU A 90 18.56 -12.02 10.57
CA LEU A 90 19.09 -13.18 9.84
C LEU A 90 20.59 -13.41 10.06
N ASN A 91 21.30 -12.54 10.81
CA ASN A 91 22.74 -12.65 11.08
C ASN A 91 23.54 -13.08 9.85
N VAL A 92 23.23 -12.49 8.68
CA VAL A 92 23.78 -12.93 7.39
C VAL A 92 25.30 -12.78 7.42
N PRO A 93 26.09 -13.87 7.43
CA PRO A 93 27.51 -13.79 7.17
C PRO A 93 27.68 -13.40 5.71
N THR A 94 28.61 -12.48 5.43
CA THR A 94 28.92 -11.96 4.10
C THR A 94 29.61 -12.99 3.19
N ASP A 95 29.20 -14.26 3.21
CA ASP A 95 29.76 -15.31 2.37
C ASP A 95 28.76 -15.58 1.22
N SER A 96 29.18 -15.20 0.02
CA SER A 96 28.35 -14.80 -1.12
C SER A 96 27.48 -15.87 -1.78
N ASP A 97 27.53 -17.14 -1.38
CA ASP A 97 27.01 -18.22 -2.24
C ASP A 97 25.95 -19.12 -1.56
N THR A 98 25.52 -18.79 -0.34
CA THR A 98 24.42 -19.51 0.35
C THR A 98 23.48 -18.54 1.06
N LEU A 99 23.13 -17.44 0.40
CA LEU A 99 22.05 -16.56 0.86
C LEU A 99 20.74 -17.35 0.81
N GLY A 100 20.45 -18.06 1.90
CA GLY A 100 19.26 -18.88 2.05
C GLY A 100 18.04 -18.00 1.87
N LYS A 101 17.35 -18.21 0.75
CA LYS A 101 16.09 -17.58 0.36
C LYS A 101 15.08 -17.74 1.51
N CYS A 102 14.98 -16.77 2.40
CA CYS A 102 14.04 -16.85 3.51
C CYS A 102 12.77 -16.10 3.13
N CYS A 103 11.68 -16.83 2.89
CA CYS A 103 10.35 -16.24 2.79
C CYS A 103 9.95 -15.66 4.16
N LEU A 104 9.60 -14.38 4.20
CA LEU A 104 9.08 -13.74 5.41
C LEU A 104 7.55 -13.75 5.42
N PHE A 105 6.96 -14.55 6.29
CA PHE A 105 5.55 -14.42 6.62
C PHE A 105 5.32 -13.37 7.69
N VAL A 106 4.41 -12.45 7.39
CA VAL A 106 3.99 -11.43 8.33
C VAL A 106 2.60 -11.79 8.84
N VAL A 107 2.51 -12.18 10.11
CA VAL A 107 1.24 -12.56 10.75
C VAL A 107 0.62 -11.31 11.37
N LEU A 108 -0.55 -10.91 10.90
CA LEU A 108 -1.33 -9.80 11.45
C LEU A 108 -2.64 -10.33 12.03
N ASN A 109 -2.88 -10.16 13.33
CA ASN A 109 -4.16 -10.54 13.96
C ASN A 109 -4.66 -11.96 13.60
N ALA A 110 -3.76 -12.96 13.63
CA ALA A 110 -4.04 -14.35 13.27
C ALA A 110 -4.47 -14.61 11.80
N ARG A 111 -4.32 -13.62 10.91
CA ARG A 111 -4.32 -13.82 9.45
C ARG A 111 -2.89 -13.70 8.92
N VAL A 112 -2.49 -14.68 8.12
CA VAL A 112 -1.24 -14.61 7.34
C VAL A 112 -1.51 -13.64 6.18
N GLU A 113 -0.79 -12.51 6.13
CA GLU A 113 -0.80 -11.61 4.97
C GLU A 113 0.62 -11.59 4.38
N TRP A 114 0.71 -11.75 3.05
CA TRP A 114 1.92 -12.16 2.30
C TRP A 114 3.08 -11.14 2.28
N LEU A 115 4.33 -11.63 2.14
CA LEU A 115 5.30 -11.22 1.10
C LEU A 115 6.48 -12.21 0.96
N ILE A 116 6.90 -12.49 -0.29
CA ILE A 116 8.08 -13.28 -0.68
C ILE A 116 9.32 -12.38 -0.67
N ILE A 117 10.44 -12.85 -0.12
CA ILE A 117 11.76 -12.26 -0.37
C ILE A 117 12.50 -13.19 -1.32
N ASP A 118 12.61 -12.82 -2.57
CA ASP A 118 13.63 -13.35 -3.47
C ASP A 118 14.28 -12.18 -4.20
N ASP A 119 15.60 -12.26 -4.40
CA ASP A 119 16.42 -11.20 -4.99
C ASP A 119 15.89 -10.77 -6.36
N GLY A 120 15.50 -9.52 -6.49
CA GLY A 120 15.55 -8.77 -7.75
C GLY A 120 14.50 -9.07 -8.83
N ASP A 121 13.72 -10.15 -8.75
CA ASP A 121 12.69 -10.46 -9.75
C ASP A 121 11.27 -10.35 -9.16
N GLU A 122 10.59 -9.25 -9.46
CA GLU A 122 9.17 -9.02 -9.15
C GLU A 122 8.31 -10.13 -9.78
N ILE A 123 7.87 -11.11 -8.98
CA ILE A 123 6.83 -12.05 -9.40
C ILE A 123 5.46 -11.55 -8.93
N TRP A 124 4.71 -10.97 -9.87
CA TRP A 124 3.28 -10.73 -9.72
C TRP A 124 2.55 -12.06 -9.88
N LEU A 125 1.80 -12.48 -8.85
CA LEU A 125 0.87 -13.61 -8.96
C LEU A 125 -0.31 -13.16 -9.84
N GLU A 126 -0.45 -13.80 -11.00
CA GLU A 126 -1.62 -13.70 -11.88
C GLU A 126 -2.74 -14.65 -11.41
#